data_AF-A0A699TY50-F1
#
_entry.id   AF-A0A699TY50-F1
#
_cell.length_a   1.000
_cell.length_b   1.000
_cell.length_c   1.000
_cell.angle_alpha   90.00
_cell.angle_beta   90.00
_cell.angle_gamma   90.00
#
_symmetry.space_group_name_H-M   'P 1'
#
loop_
_entity.id
_entity.type
_entity.pdbx_description
1 polymer ?
#
loop_
_entity_poly.entity_id
_entity_poly.type
_entity_poly.pdbx_seq_one_letter_code
_entity_poly.pdbx_strand_id
1 'polypeptide(L)'
;MDKARIQELVNNAANSAVTTAVERMITKIELLKFGGEDVRGWLFKCEQFFKVDNIDEDCKINLVSIYLFDLALLWHRQFVRFMGEDVDWNAYRTAILKRFDVAYDDPLGEVKNIKQTSTVQDYIDALDRLLCRINFPEDQC
;
A
#
# COMPACT_ATOMS: atom_id res chain seq x y z
N MET A 1 54.17 7.56 5.04
CA MET A 1 52.85 8.13 4.68
C MET A 1 52.44 9.08 5.79
N ASP A 2 52.16 10.34 5.47
CA ASP A 2 51.79 11.35 6.48
C ASP A 2 50.43 11.06 7.11
N LYS A 3 50.34 11.24 8.44
CA LYS A 3 49.10 11.05 9.21
C LYS A 3 47.92 11.84 8.63
N ALA A 4 48.17 13.06 8.11
CA ALA A 4 47.14 13.89 7.50
C ALA A 4 46.51 13.25 6.26
N ARG A 5 47.32 12.60 5.43
CA ARG A 5 46.86 11.93 4.20
C ARG A 5 46.09 10.65 4.50
N ILE A 6 46.46 9.94 5.58
CA ILE A 6 45.68 8.79 6.06
C ILE A 6 44.31 9.25 6.58
N GLN A 7 44.26 10.35 7.34
CA GLN A 7 43.00 10.89 7.87
C GLN A 7 42.05 11.34 6.76
N GLU A 8 42.57 12.00 5.72
CA GLU A 8 41.77 12.43 4.57
C GLU A 8 41.16 11.25 3.80
N LEU A 9 41.95 10.18 3.59
CA LEU A 9 41.45 8.96 2.95
C LEU A 9 40.35 8.27 3.77
N VAL A 10 40.51 8.22 5.10
CA VAL A 10 39.50 7.68 6.02
C VAL A 10 38.21 8.50 5.97
N ASN A 11 38.32 9.83 5.99
CA ASN A 11 37.17 10.73 5.93
C ASN A 11 36.41 10.59 4.60
N ASN A 12 37.13 10.49 3.48
CA ASN A 12 36.51 10.31 2.16
C ASN A 12 35.80 8.95 2.04
N ALA A 13 36.37 7.88 2.58
CA ALA A 13 35.72 6.57 2.62
C ALA A 13 34.46 6.58 3.50
N ALA A 14 34.51 7.22 4.66
CA ALA A 14 33.36 7.36 5.55
C ALA A 14 32.23 8.16 4.87
N ASN A 15 32.56 9.28 4.23
CA ASN A 15 31.56 10.09 3.50
C ASN A 15 30.92 9.31 2.35
N SER A 16 31.71 8.56 1.56
CA SER A 16 31.20 7.72 0.47
C SER A 16 30.25 6.62 0.98
N ALA A 17 30.59 5.98 2.09
CA ALA A 17 29.73 4.97 2.72
C ALA A 17 28.41 5.59 3.23
N VAL A 18 28.47 6.78 3.84
CA VAL A 18 27.27 7.52 4.29
C VAL A 18 26.39 7.90 3.11
N THR A 19 26.93 8.46 2.03
CA THR A 19 26.17 8.80 0.82
C THR A 19 25.46 7.58 0.25
N THR A 20 26.18 6.46 0.11
CA THR A 20 25.61 5.20 -0.40
C THR A 20 24.48 4.67 0.50
N ALA A 21 24.62 4.77 1.81
CA ALA A 21 23.60 4.34 2.77
C ALA A 21 22.34 5.22 2.68
N VAL A 22 22.51 6.55 2.56
CA VAL A 22 21.41 7.51 2.39
C VAL A 22 20.66 7.27 1.08
N GLU A 23 21.37 7.04 -0.04
CA GLU A 23 20.76 6.72 -1.33
C GLU A 23 19.93 5.44 -1.28
N ARG A 24 20.43 4.39 -0.60
CA ARG A 24 19.69 3.15 -0.37
C ARG A 24 18.43 3.37 0.48
N MET A 25 18.52 4.20 1.53
CA MET A 25 17.36 4.56 2.36
C MET A 25 16.30 5.32 1.57
N ILE A 26 16.70 6.31 0.77
CA ILE A 26 15.79 7.09 -0.09
C ILE A 26 15.07 6.16 -1.08
N THR A 27 15.81 5.27 -1.73
CA THR A 27 15.23 4.30 -2.68
C THR A 27 14.23 3.38 -1.97
N LYS A 28 14.55 2.89 -0.77
CA LYS A 28 13.63 2.09 0.06
C LYS A 28 12.36 2.88 0.43
N ILE A 29 12.50 4.17 0.75
CA ILE A 29 11.37 5.06 1.04
C ILE A 29 10.44 5.21 -0.15
N GLU A 30 10.97 5.49 -1.34
CA GLU A 30 10.14 5.68 -2.52
C GLU A 30 9.40 4.41 -2.94
N LEU A 31 10.01 3.24 -2.74
CA LEU A 31 9.40 1.95 -3.08
C LEU A 31 8.26 1.53 -2.14
N LEU A 32 8.30 1.99 -0.88
CA LEU A 32 7.34 1.61 0.17
C LEU A 32 6.28 2.66 0.45
N LYS A 33 6.30 3.82 -0.22
CA LYS A 33 5.29 4.86 -0.09
C LYS A 33 3.90 4.33 -0.44
N PHE A 34 2.91 4.57 0.42
CA PHE A 34 1.51 4.21 0.17
C PHE A 34 0.51 5.28 0.59
N GLY A 35 -0.31 5.70 -0.39
CA GLY A 35 -1.39 6.68 -0.21
C GLY A 35 -2.80 6.10 -0.42
N GLY A 36 -2.90 4.84 -0.86
CA GLY A 36 -4.19 4.16 -1.07
C GLY A 36 -4.33 3.42 -2.39
N GLU A 37 -3.42 3.60 -3.35
CA GLU A 37 -3.45 2.94 -4.65
C GLU A 37 -2.67 1.61 -4.63
N ASP A 38 -3.20 0.60 -5.33
CA ASP A 38 -2.58 -0.74 -5.46
C ASP A 38 -2.11 -1.34 -4.12
N VAL A 39 -3.03 -1.44 -3.14
CA VAL A 39 -2.72 -2.01 -1.82
C VAL A 39 -2.15 -3.43 -1.90
N ARG A 40 -2.54 -4.21 -2.93
CA ARG A 40 -2.04 -5.57 -3.13
C ARG A 40 -0.57 -5.57 -3.55
N GLY A 41 -0.21 -4.75 -4.55
CA GLY A 41 1.18 -4.59 -4.96
C GLY A 41 2.04 -3.96 -3.87
N TRP A 42 1.50 -3.00 -3.12
CA TRP A 42 2.19 -2.42 -1.97
C TRP A 42 2.48 -3.46 -0.88
N LEU A 43 1.47 -4.22 -0.44
CA LEU A 43 1.65 -5.30 0.54
C LEU A 43 2.67 -6.33 0.07
N PHE A 44 2.64 -6.70 -1.21
CA PHE A 44 3.63 -7.62 -1.77
C PHE A 44 5.06 -7.09 -1.60
N LYS A 45 5.29 -5.80 -1.87
CA LYS A 45 6.61 -5.16 -1.67
C LYS A 45 7.01 -5.14 -0.20
N CYS A 46 6.09 -4.85 0.73
CA CYS A 46 6.35 -4.90 2.16
C CYS A 46 6.80 -6.30 2.61
N GLU A 47 6.11 -7.37 2.16
CA GLU A 47 6.48 -8.75 2.50
C GLU A 47 7.88 -9.12 1.97
N GLN A 48 8.20 -8.71 0.73
CA GLN A 48 9.56 -8.91 0.20
C GLN A 48 10.60 -8.15 1.01
N PHE A 49 10.30 -6.92 1.40
CA PHE A 49 11.18 -6.11 2.22
C PHE A 49 11.44 -6.76 3.58
N PHE A 50 10.40 -7.17 4.30
CA PHE A 50 10.54 -7.81 5.60
C PHE A 50 11.37 -9.09 5.53
N LYS A 51 11.21 -9.86 4.46
CA LYS A 51 11.98 -11.09 4.24
C LYS A 51 13.46 -10.81 3.96
N VAL A 52 13.77 -9.79 3.17
CA VAL A 52 15.15 -9.44 2.80
C VAL A 52 15.89 -8.79 3.97
N ASP A 53 15.24 -7.89 4.69
CA ASP A 53 15.83 -7.15 5.81
C ASP A 53 15.62 -7.83 7.18
N ASN A 54 15.02 -9.02 7.20
CA ASN A 54 14.74 -9.83 8.39
C ASN A 54 14.07 -9.02 9.52
N ILE A 55 12.96 -8.37 9.18
CA ILE A 55 12.21 -7.51 10.11
C ILE A 55 11.34 -8.37 11.03
N ASP A 56 11.48 -8.16 12.34
CA ASP A 56 10.68 -8.81 13.37
C ASP A 56 9.19 -8.44 13.27
N GLU A 57 8.29 -9.38 13.57
CA GLU A 57 6.83 -9.19 13.45
C GLU A 57 6.32 -7.94 14.16
N ASP A 58 6.76 -7.72 15.41
CA ASP A 58 6.34 -6.60 16.25
C ASP A 58 6.77 -5.24 15.69
N CYS A 59 7.76 -5.23 14.79
CA CYS A 59 8.28 -4.01 14.17
C CYS A 59 7.63 -3.70 12.82
N LYS A 60 6.93 -4.65 12.19
CA LYS A 60 6.42 -4.49 10.82
C LYS A 60 5.43 -3.34 10.67
N ILE A 61 4.43 -3.26 11.56
CA ILE A 61 3.40 -2.21 11.50
C ILE A 61 4.02 -0.83 11.73
N ASN A 62 4.89 -0.72 12.73
CA ASN A 62 5.62 0.51 13.03
C ASN A 62 6.52 0.94 11.88
N LEU A 63 7.12 -0.02 11.17
CA LEU A 63 7.94 0.28 10.01
C LEU A 63 7.10 0.77 8.84
N VAL A 64 6.00 0.10 8.48
CA VAL A 64 5.20 0.50 7.33
C VAL A 64 4.47 1.82 7.56
N SER A 65 4.13 2.14 8.81
CA SER A 65 3.43 3.39 9.16
C SER A 65 4.21 4.64 8.76
N ILE A 66 5.54 4.56 8.77
CA ILE A 66 6.46 5.64 8.35
C ILE A 66 6.27 5.98 6.87
N TYR A 67 5.90 5.00 6.04
CA TYR A 67 5.74 5.17 4.60
C TYR A 67 4.28 5.45 4.17
N LEU A 68 3.36 5.56 5.13
CA LEU A 68 1.97 5.93 4.86
C LEU A 68 1.84 7.44 4.72
N PHE A 69 1.05 7.86 3.73
CA PHE A 69 0.71 9.26 3.54
C PHE A 69 -0.78 9.42 3.18
N ASP A 70 -1.24 10.67 3.10
CA ASP A 70 -2.62 11.04 2.78
C ASP A 70 -3.69 10.20 3.52
N LEU A 71 -4.58 9.56 2.75
CA LEU A 71 -5.73 8.83 3.25
C LEU A 71 -5.31 7.56 4.02
N ALA A 72 -4.20 6.93 3.62
CA ALA A 72 -3.64 5.77 4.30
C ALA A 72 -3.13 6.10 5.70
N LEU A 73 -2.45 7.25 5.86
CA LEU A 73 -1.98 7.71 7.15
C LEU A 73 -3.14 8.05 8.11
N LEU A 74 -4.18 8.71 7.60
CA LEU A 74 -5.39 9.02 8.38
C LEU A 74 -6.09 7.73 8.84
N TRP A 75 -6.21 6.75 7.94
CA TRP A 75 -6.77 5.44 8.29
C TRP A 75 -5.95 4.72 9.36
N HIS A 76 -4.63 4.71 9.24
CA HIS A 76 -3.76 4.05 10.22
C HIS A 76 -3.91 4.65 11.63
N ARG A 77 -3.94 5.98 11.75
CA ARG A 77 -4.18 6.66 13.04
C ARG A 77 -5.49 6.21 13.68
N GLN A 78 -6.54 6.08 12.86
CA GLN A 78 -7.85 5.61 13.33
C GLN A 78 -7.83 4.13 13.71
N PHE A 79 -7.15 3.30 12.93
CA PHE A 79 -6.99 1.88 13.18
C PHE A 79 -6.32 1.62 14.53
N VAL A 80 -5.17 2.24 14.79
CA VAL A 80 -4.44 2.10 16.07
C VAL A 80 -5.28 2.60 17.24
N ARG A 81 -6.03 3.69 17.06
CA ARG A 81 -6.92 4.21 18.11
C ARG A 81 -8.00 3.20 18.54
N PHE A 82 -8.47 2.35 17.63
CA PHE A 82 -9.54 1.38 17.92
C PHE A 82 -9.01 0.00 18.30
N MET A 83 -7.92 -0.44 17.67
CA MET A 83 -7.39 -1.79 17.81
C MET A 83 -6.25 -1.90 18.84
N GLY A 84 -5.61 -0.78 19.19
CA GLY A 84 -4.40 -0.74 20.02
C GLY A 84 -3.11 -0.83 19.20
N GLU A 85 -1.97 -0.83 19.90
CA GLU A 85 -0.62 -0.92 19.31
C GLU A 85 -0.15 -2.37 19.13
N ASP A 86 -0.68 -3.32 19.90
CA ASP A 86 -0.27 -4.73 19.92
C ASP A 86 -0.99 -5.60 18.86
N VAL A 87 -1.33 -5.00 17.71
CA VAL A 87 -2.02 -5.73 16.64
C VAL A 87 -1.02 -6.53 15.84
N ASP A 88 -1.32 -7.79 15.53
CA ASP A 88 -0.46 -8.60 14.67
C ASP A 88 -0.51 -8.13 13.21
N TRP A 89 0.58 -8.38 12.48
CA TRP A 89 0.73 -7.98 11.09
C TRP A 89 -0.40 -8.53 10.19
N ASN A 90 -0.89 -9.74 10.42
CA ASN A 90 -1.90 -10.36 9.58
C ASN A 90 -3.28 -9.72 9.75
N ALA A 91 -3.64 -9.34 10.97
CA ALA A 91 -4.83 -8.54 11.25
C ALA A 91 -4.75 -7.16 10.58
N TYR A 92 -3.58 -6.50 10.66
CA TYR A 92 -3.34 -5.22 9.98
C TYR A 92 -3.47 -5.36 8.45
N ARG A 93 -2.82 -6.37 7.86
CA ARG A 93 -2.88 -6.69 6.43
C ARG A 93 -4.32 -6.89 5.95
N THR A 94 -5.13 -7.63 6.72
CA THR A 94 -6.53 -7.87 6.38
C THR A 94 -7.35 -6.58 6.42
N ALA A 95 -7.13 -5.73 7.43
CA ALA A 95 -7.86 -4.48 7.58
C ALA A 95 -7.48 -3.44 6.51
N ILE A 96 -6.19 -3.31 6.17
CA ILE A 96 -5.73 -2.38 5.14
C ILE A 96 -6.19 -2.82 3.74
N LEU A 97 -6.17 -4.13 3.45
CA LEU A 97 -6.80 -4.69 2.25
C LEU A 97 -8.27 -4.32 2.19
N LYS A 98 -9.04 -4.60 3.25
CA LYS A 98 -10.47 -4.27 3.28
C LYS A 98 -10.75 -2.78 3.02
N ARG A 99 -9.83 -1.88 3.41
CA ARG A 99 -9.99 -0.43 3.25
C ARG A 99 -9.65 0.09 1.86
N PHE A 100 -8.59 -0.43 1.25
CA PHE A 100 -7.94 0.14 0.05
C PHE A 100 -7.91 -0.82 -1.14
N ASP A 101 -8.34 -2.07 -0.98
CA ASP A 101 -8.45 -3.00 -2.10
C ASP A 101 -9.59 -2.53 -3.00
N VAL A 102 -9.23 -2.19 -4.23
CA VAL A 102 -10.14 -1.71 -5.27
C VAL A 102 -11.05 -2.84 -5.80
N ALA A 103 -11.03 -4.01 -5.15
CA ALA A 103 -12.10 -5.00 -5.21
C ALA A 103 -13.43 -4.51 -4.60
N TYR A 104 -13.66 -3.19 -4.50
CA TYR A 104 -14.98 -2.62 -4.62
C TYR A 104 -15.32 -2.55 -6.12
N ASP A 105 -15.56 -3.73 -6.71
CA ASP A 105 -16.41 -3.81 -7.89
C ASP A 105 -17.80 -3.36 -7.41
N ASP A 106 -18.17 -2.11 -7.73
CA ASP A 106 -19.50 -1.57 -7.46
C ASP A 106 -20.30 -1.51 -8.76
N PRO A 107 -20.66 -2.67 -9.33
CA PRO A 107 -21.47 -2.70 -10.53
C PRO A 107 -22.81 -2.00 -10.30
N LEU A 108 -23.32 -1.92 -9.06
CA LEU A 108 -24.51 -1.15 -8.71
C LEU A 108 -24.27 0.37 -8.82
N GLY A 109 -23.13 0.86 -8.36
CA GLY A 109 -22.69 2.24 -8.56
C GLY A 109 -22.46 2.58 -10.03
N GLU A 110 -21.93 1.64 -10.82
CA GLU A 110 -21.79 1.76 -12.27
C GLU A 110 -23.16 1.78 -12.97
N VAL A 111 -24.11 0.91 -12.57
CA VAL A 111 -25.51 0.91 -13.06
C VAL A 111 -26.21 2.21 -12.73
N LYS A 112 -26.01 2.77 -11.52
CA LYS A 112 -26.61 4.06 -11.14
C LYS A 112 -26.14 5.22 -12.02
N ASN A 113 -24.93 5.12 -12.56
CA ASN A 113 -24.28 6.19 -13.31
C ASN A 113 -24.35 5.99 -14.84
N ILE A 114 -24.85 4.86 -15.33
CA ILE A 114 -25.01 4.62 -16.76
C ILE A 114 -26.04 5.58 -17.36
N LYS A 115 -25.70 6.18 -18.50
CA LYS A 115 -26.58 7.07 -19.26
C LYS A 115 -26.62 6.59 -20.70
N GLN A 116 -27.80 6.62 -21.32
CA GLN A 116 -27.91 6.35 -22.75
C GLN A 116 -27.22 7.47 -23.54
N THR A 117 -26.11 7.15 -24.20
CA THR A 117 -25.35 8.10 -25.03
C THR A 117 -25.51 7.84 -26.53
N SER A 118 -25.91 6.64 -26.93
CA SER A 118 -26.19 6.24 -28.32
C SER A 118 -27.55 5.53 -28.43
N THR A 119 -27.58 4.33 -28.98
CA THR A 119 -28.81 3.57 -29.20
C THR A 119 -29.31 2.95 -27.90
N VAL A 120 -30.60 2.59 -27.89
CA VAL A 120 -31.19 1.84 -26.77
C VAL A 120 -30.52 0.47 -26.62
N GLN A 121 -30.12 -0.16 -27.73
CA GLN A 121 -29.45 -1.47 -27.70
C GLN A 121 -28.07 -1.38 -27.03
N ASP A 122 -27.27 -0.36 -27.33
CA ASP A 122 -25.95 -0.17 -26.70
C ASP A 122 -26.07 0.06 -25.19
N TYR A 123 -27.13 0.76 -24.77
CA TYR A 123 -27.45 0.94 -23.35
C TYR A 123 -27.83 -0.38 -22.68
N ILE A 124 -28.67 -1.19 -23.33
CA ILE A 124 -29.08 -2.51 -22.82
C ILE A 124 -27.86 -3.43 -22.70
N ASP A 125 -27.02 -3.51 -23.74
CA ASP A 125 -25.83 -4.36 -23.72
C ASP A 125 -24.83 -3.95 -22.62
N ALA A 126 -24.68 -2.65 -22.38
CA ALA A 126 -23.85 -2.13 -21.30
C ALA A 126 -24.47 -2.40 -19.91
N LEU A 127 -25.79 -2.27 -19.78
CA LEU A 127 -26.52 -2.61 -18.56
C LEU A 127 -26.40 -4.10 -18.23
N ASP A 128 -26.61 -4.98 -19.20
CA ASP A 128 -26.56 -6.44 -19.02
C ASP A 128 -25.16 -6.91 -18.56
N ARG A 129 -24.09 -6.33 -19.13
CA ARG A 129 -22.70 -6.60 -18.70
C ARG A 129 -22.46 -6.23 -17.24
N LEU A 130 -23.08 -5.14 -16.76
CA LEU A 130 -22.99 -4.73 -15.36
C LEU A 130 -23.84 -5.62 -14.45
N LEU A 131 -25.04 -6.00 -14.89
CA LEU A 131 -25.90 -6.91 -14.14
C LEU A 131 -25.27 -8.30 -13.98
N CYS A 132 -24.52 -8.80 -14.98
CA CYS A 132 -23.77 -10.06 -14.86
C CYS A 132 -22.64 -10.04 -13.82
N ARG A 133 -22.18 -8.85 -13.41
CA ARG A 133 -21.17 -8.67 -12.35
C ARG A 133 -21.81 -8.58 -10.95
N ILE A 134 -23.12 -8.37 -10.87
CA ILE A 134 -23.86 -8.35 -9.60
C ILE A 134 -24.18 -9.78 -9.19
N ASN A 135 -23.58 -10.23 -8.09
CA ASN A 135 -23.94 -11.51 -7.48
C ASN A 135 -25.15 -11.26 -6.55
N PHE A 136 -26.35 -11.70 -6.93
CA PHE A 136 -27.50 -11.69 -6.01
C PHE A 136 -27.32 -12.86 -5.04
N PRO A 137 -27.09 -12.65 -3.73
CA PRO A 137 -27.14 -13.74 -2.78
C PRO A 137 -28.55 -14.35 -2.82
N GLU A 138 -28.64 -15.66 -3.06
CA GLU A 138 -29.90 -16.38 -3.30
C GLU A 138 -30.87 -16.40 -2.10
N ASP A 139 -30.49 -15.89 -0.93
CA ASP A 139 -31.31 -15.95 0.28
C ASP A 139 -31.73 -14.56 0.76
N GLN A 140 -32.78 -14.01 0.16
CA GLN A 140 -33.85 -13.26 0.85
C GLN A 140 -35.16 -13.44 0.07
N CYS A 141 -35.69 -14.67 0.10
CA CYS A 141 -37.10 -14.96 -0.11
C CYS A 141 -37.73 -15.37 1.23
#